data_AF-A0A1T5GQ46-F1
#
_entry.id   AF-A0A1T5GQ46-F1
#
_cell.length_a   1.000
_cell.length_b   1.000
_cell.length_c   1.000
_cell.angle_alpha   90.00
_cell.angle_beta   90.00
_cell.angle_gamma   90.00
#
_symmetry.space_group_name_H-M   'P 1'
#
loop_
_entity.id
_entity.type
_entity.pdbx_description
1 polymer ?
#
loop_
_entity_poly.entity_id
_entity_poly.type
_entity_poly.pdbx_seq_one_letter_code
_entity_poly.pdbx_strand_id
1 'polypeptide(L)' 'MSKNKKVEIGGKEISIISQKQDDYISLTDMAKNQMQEAIISFFR' A
#
# COMPACT_ATOMS: atom_id res chain seq x y z
N MET A 1 16.53 -11.69 -5.37
CA MET A 1 16.36 -10.22 -5.32
C MET A 1 14.88 -9.93 -5.57
N SER A 2 14.06 -9.86 -4.52
CA SER A 2 12.65 -9.47 -4.67
C SER A 2 12.60 -8.06 -5.25
N LYS A 3 11.99 -7.91 -6.42
CA LYS A 3 11.76 -6.61 -7.03
C LYS A 3 10.66 -5.95 -6.22
N ASN A 4 11.00 -4.96 -5.39
CA ASN A 4 10.00 -4.11 -4.76
C ASN A 4 9.36 -3.28 -5.87
N LYS A 5 8.11 -3.61 -6.22
CA LYS A 5 7.31 -2.81 -7.14
C LYS A 5 6.59 -1.75 -6.32
N LYS A 6 6.48 -0.54 -6.85
CA LYS A 6 5.63 0.52 -6.28
C LYS A 6 4.45 0.73 -7.22
N VAL A 7 3.24 0.76 -6.68
CA VAL A 7 2.03 1.07 -7.43
C VAL A 7 1.34 2.25 -6.78
N GLU A 8 0.76 3.12 -7.60
CA GLU A 8 -0.05 4.23 -7.12
C GLU A 8 -1.53 3.86 -7.26
N ILE A 9 -2.27 3.90 -6.16
CA ILE A 9 -3.72 3.62 -6.15
C ILE A 9 -4.41 4.75 -5.40
N GLY A 10 -5.29 5.49 -6.08
CA GLY A 10 -6.02 6.62 -5.47
C GLY A 10 -5.11 7.75 -4.97
N GLY A 11 -3.99 8.00 -5.65
CA GLY A 11 -2.99 9.00 -5.26
C GLY A 11 -2.08 8.58 -4.10
N LYS A 12 -2.10 7.29 -3.72
CA LYS A 12 -1.29 6.74 -2.64
C LYS A 12 -0.27 5.74 -3.17
N GLU A 13 0.98 5.92 -2.78
CA GLU A 13 2.05 4.97 -3.10
C GLU A 13 1.96 3.74 -2.18
N ILE A 14 1.80 2.57 -2.78
CA ILE A 14 1.76 1.27 -2.11
C ILE A 14 2.94 0.43 -2.61
N SER A 15 3.70 -0.11 -1.67
CA SER A 15 4.80 -1.02 -1.99
C SER A 15 4.29 -2.47 -2.10
N ILE A 16 4.55 -3.09 -3.25
CA ILE A 16 4.31 -4.51 -3.52
C ILE A 16 5.63 -5.26 -3.39
N ILE A 17 5.58 -6.31 -2.57
CA ILE A 17 6.66 -7.26 -2.37
C ILE A 17 6.37 -8.47 -3.26
N SER A 18 7.11 -8.59 -4.37
CA SER A 18 7.04 -9.80 -5.20
C SER A 18 7.88 -10.92 -4.57
N GLN A 19 7.24 -12.04 -4.24
CA GLN A 19 7.92 -13.25 -3.80
C GLN A 19 7.55 -14.40 -4.72
N LYS A 20 8.55 -14.95 -5.42
CA LYS A 20 8.38 -16.00 -6.43
C LYS A 20 7.43 -15.57 -7.55
N GLN A 21 6.21 -16.09 -7.55
CA GLN A 21 5.16 -15.85 -8.56
C GLN A 21 3.99 -15.02 -8.00
N ASP A 22 4.03 -14.69 -6.71
CA ASP A 22 2.97 -14.00 -6.00
C ASP A 22 3.40 -12.58 -5.62
N ASP A 23 2.45 -11.66 -5.72
CA ASP A 23 2.62 -10.25 -5.37
C ASP A 23 1.87 -9.99 -4.04
N TYR A 24 2.59 -9.50 -3.02
CA TYR A 24 2.04 -9.23 -1.69
C TYR A 24 2.10 -7.75 -1.35
N ILE A 25 1.14 -7.27 -0.56
CA ILE A 25 1.19 -5.94 0.07
C ILE A 25 1.52 -6.13 1.55
N SER A 26 2.41 -5.30 2.09
CA SER A 26 2.75 -5.32 3.52
C SER A 26 1.54 -4.94 4.38
N LEU A 27 1.35 -5.63 5.52
CA LEU A 27 0.33 -5.27 6.50
C LEU A 27 0.53 -3.84 7.03
N THR A 28 1.78 -3.36 7.11
CA THR A 28 2.09 -1.97 7.48
C THR A 28 1.60 -0.98 6.43
N ASP A 29 1.77 -1.29 5.13
CA ASP A 29 1.23 -0.49 4.04
C ASP A 29 -0.30 -0.46 4.06
N MET A 30 -0.94 -1.61 4.34
CA MET A 30 -2.40 -1.69 4.50
C MET A 30 -2.91 -0.82 5.66
N ALA A 31 -2.28 -0.92 6.84
CA ALA A 31 -2.63 -0.11 8.01
C ALA A 31 -2.42 1.38 7.77
N LYS A 32 -1.30 1.76 7.14
CA LYS A 32 -1.00 3.13 6.75
C LYS A 32 -2.05 3.69 5.76
N ASN A 33 -2.55 2.86 4.85
CA ASN A 33 -3.59 3.28 3.91
C ASN A 33 -4.93 3.51 4.61
N GLN A 34 -5.34 2.59 5.51
CA GLN A 34 -6.57 2.72 6.30
C GLN A 34 -6.59 3.96 7.19
N MET A 35 -5.47 4.29 7.85
CA MET A 35 -5.37 5.52 8.64
C MET A 35 -5.50 6.79 7.81
N GLN A 36 -4.90 6.83 6.61
CA GLN A 36 -5.05 7.99 5.72
C GLN A 36 -6.48 8.18 5.23
N GLU A 37 -7.18 7.09 4.86
CA GLU A 37 -8.62 7.16 4.52
C GLU A 37 -9.44 7.69 5.69
N ALA A 38 -9.18 7.20 6.91
CA ALA A 38 -9.89 7.65 8.10
C ALA A 38 -9.66 9.14 8.40
N ILE A 39 -8.44 9.65 8.20
CA ILE A 39 -8.12 11.07 8.38
C ILE A 39 -8.83 11.92 7.32
N ILE A 40 -8.80 11.53 6.05
CA ILE A 40 -9.49 12.27 4.98
C ILE A 40 -11.00 12.26 5.20
N SER A 41 -11.57 11.13 5.63
CA SER A 41 -13.01 11.03 5.93
C SER A 41 -13.43 11.83 7.16
N PHE A 42 -12.53 12.09 8.11
CA PHE A 42 -12.84 12.86 9.32
C PHE A 42 -12.81 14.38 9.06
N PHE A 43 -11.99 14.82 8.11
CA PHE A 43 -11.82 16.24 7.76
C PHE A 43 -12.72 16.73 6.60
N ARG A 44 -13.62 15.88 6.09
CA ARG A 44 -14.56 16.22 5.00
C ARG A 44 -16.00 16.32 5.51
#